data_AF-A0A7W9M139-F1
#
_entry.id   AF-A0A7W9M139-F1
#
_cell.length_a   1.000
_cell.length_b   1.000
_cell.length_c   1.000
_cell.angle_alpha   90.00
_cell.angle_beta   90.00
_cell.angle_gamma   90.00
#
_symmetry.space_group_name_H-M   'P 1'
#
loop_
_entity.id
_entity.type
_entity.pdbx_description
1 polymer ?
#
loop_
_entity_poly.entity_id
_entity_poly.type
_entity_poly.pdbx_seq_one_letter_code
_entity_poly.pdbx_strand_id
1 'polypeptide(L)' 'MVFTDTDGSAYLYFGGARQPRVVRLDSDMVSTAGSITDVVLDGSTRFAEAPHIRKVGDTCYERDFACPRYVDA' A
#
# COMPACT_ATOMS: atom_id res chain seq x y z
N MET A 1 -0.86 1.30 8.42
CA MET A 1 -2.01 1.99 7.77
C MET A 1 -2.82 0.96 7.03
N VAL A 2 -4.14 0.96 7.19
CA VAL A 2 -5.03 0.06 6.44
C VAL A 2 -5.66 0.85 5.29
N PHE A 3 -5.76 0.21 4.12
CA PHE A 3 -6.46 0.75 2.95
C PHE A 3 -7.42 -0.31 2.40
N THR A 4 -8.67 0.07 2.19
CA THR A 4 -9.71 -0.75 1.55
C THR A 4 -9.96 -0.20 0.15
N ASP A 5 -9.79 -1.03 -0.88
CA ASP A 5 -10.02 -0.62 -2.27
C ASP A 5 -11.50 -0.80 -2.67
N THR A 6 -11.86 -0.26 -3.83
CA THR A 6 -13.21 -0.27 -4.42
C THR A 6 -13.73 -1.66 -4.77
N ASP A 7 -12.87 -2.67 -4.83
CA ASP A 7 -13.21 -4.06 -5.12
C ASP A 7 -13.53 -4.88 -3.85
N GLY A 8 -13.44 -4.27 -2.67
CA GLY A 8 -13.64 -4.93 -1.37
C GLY A 8 -12.38 -5.56 -0.77
N SER A 9 -11.23 -5.50 -1.46
CA SER A 9 -9.95 -5.95 -0.93
C SER A 9 -9.39 -4.96 0.10
N ALA A 10 -8.68 -5.47 1.11
CA ALA A 10 -8.02 -4.66 2.13
C ALA A 10 -6.53 -4.95 2.21
N TYR A 11 -5.74 -3.94 2.58
CA TYR A 11 -4.28 -4.00 2.58
C TYR A 11 -3.70 -3.31 3.80
N LEU A 12 -2.69 -3.92 4.41
CA LEU A 12 -1.88 -3.31 5.47
C LEU A 12 -0.58 -2.77 4.88
N TYR A 13 -0.44 -1.45 4.91
CA TYR A 13 0.79 -0.74 4.56
C TYR A 13 1.59 -0.42 5.80
N PHE A 14 2.88 -0.70 5.73
CA PHE A 14 3.84 -0.52 6.81
C PHE A 14 5.23 -0.30 6.24
N GLY A 15 6.21 -0.12 7.11
CA GLY A 15 7.61 0.01 6.71
C GLY A 15 8.32 1.10 7.48
N GLY A 16 9.61 1.18 7.20
CA GLY A 16 10.57 2.10 7.79
C GLY A 16 11.83 2.14 6.91
N ALA A 17 12.80 2.98 7.25
CA ALA A 17 14.12 2.97 6.62
C ALA A 17 14.12 3.02 5.08
N ARG A 18 13.19 3.78 4.49
CA ARG A 18 13.09 4.02 3.04
C ARG A 18 12.50 2.91 2.18
N GLN A 19 11.92 1.88 2.80
CA GLN A 19 11.21 0.83 2.07
C GLN A 19 9.78 0.65 2.61
N PRO A 20 8.77 1.25 1.95
CA PRO A 20 7.37 0.92 2.23
C PRO A 20 7.08 -0.49 1.73
N ARG A 21 6.21 -1.17 2.48
CA ARG A 21 5.79 -2.56 2.27
C ARG A 21 4.29 -2.67 2.46
N VAL A 22 3.74 -3.73 1.88
CA VAL A 22 2.32 -4.01 1.90
C VAL A 22 2.06 -5.51 1.96
N VAL A 23 0.92 -5.87 2.53
CA VAL A 23 0.36 -7.22 2.42
C VAL A 23 -1.15 -7.10 2.33
N ARG A 24 -1.80 -8.00 1.60
CA ARG A 24 -3.25 -8.09 1.56
C ARG A 24 -3.76 -8.67 2.88
N LEU A 25 -4.91 -8.18 3.34
CA LEU A 25 -5.63 -8.71 4.48
C LEU A 25 -6.73 -9.66 4.00
N ASP A 26 -6.96 -10.72 4.76
CA ASP A 26 -8.17 -11.53 4.62
C ASP A 26 -9.41 -10.75 5.06
N SER A 27 -10.59 -11.31 4.77
CA SER A 27 -11.88 -10.69 5.12
C SER A 27 -12.09 -10.50 6.62
N ASP A 28 -11.32 -11.19 7.47
CA ASP A 28 -11.35 -11.01 8.92
C ASP A 28 -10.57 -9.77 9.40
N MET A 29 -9.83 -9.10 8.50
CA MET A 29 -9.03 -7.88 8.74
C MET A 29 -7.91 -8.04 9.78
N VAL A 30 -7.61 -9.27 10.20
CA VAL A 30 -6.57 -9.57 11.20
C VAL A 30 -5.61 -10.66 10.74
N SER A 31 -5.98 -11.42 9.70
CA SER A 31 -5.14 -12.37 8.99
C SER A 31 -4.63 -11.75 7.69
N THR A 32 -3.45 -12.19 7.24
CA THR A 32 -2.82 -11.74 6.00
C THR A 32 -2.94 -12.79 4.90
N ALA A 33 -3.28 -12.35 3.70
CA ALA A 33 -3.31 -13.18 2.50
C ALA A 33 -2.06 -12.91 1.65
N GLY A 34 -1.30 -13.96 1.33
CA GLY A 34 -0.15 -13.86 0.43
C GLY A 34 1.13 -13.33 1.07
N SER A 35 2.09 -12.94 0.21
CA SER A 35 3.41 -12.47 0.64
C SER A 35 3.45 -10.96 0.85
N ILE A 36 4.38 -10.52 1.68
CA ILE A 36 4.70 -9.09 1.81
C ILE A 36 5.46 -8.63 0.56
N THR A 37 5.01 -7.54 -0.04
CA THR A 37 5.62 -6.96 -1.25
C THR A 37 6.19 -5.58 -0.95
N ASP A 38 7.31 -5.24 -1.59
CA ASP A 38 7.87 -3.90 -1.56
C ASP A 38 7.04 -2.95 -2.44
N VAL A 39 6.78 -1.76 -1.91
CA VAL A 39 6.06 -0.70 -2.63
C VAL A 39 7.07 0.17 -3.37
N VAL A 40 6.90 0.29 -4.68
CA VAL A 40 7.67 1.20 -5.52
C VAL A 40 6.94 2.54 -5.55
N LEU A 41 7.61 3.61 -5.13
CA LEU A 41 7.08 4.97 -5.21
C LEU A 41 7.76 5.72 -6.36
N ASP A 42 6.98 6.43 -7.16
CA ASP A 42 7.53 7.32 -8.17
C ASP A 42 8.01 8.64 -7.55
N GLY A 43 9.18 9.12 -7.98
CA GLY A 43 9.74 10.42 -7.57
C GLY A 43 11.05 10.36 -6.78
N SER A 44 11.59 11.53 -6.44
CA SER A 44 12.91 11.68 -5.79
C SER A 44 12.87 11.65 -4.25
N THR A 45 11.69 11.84 -3.66
CA THR A 45 11.52 11.81 -2.20
C THR A 45 11.47 10.37 -1.74
N ARG A 46 12.38 10.00 -0.83
CA ARG A 46 12.42 8.65 -0.25
C ARG A 46 11.45 8.58 0.91
N PHE A 47 10.59 7.57 0.91
CA PHE A 47 9.81 7.16 2.06
C PHE A 47 10.69 7.14 3.33
N ALA A 48 10.11 7.42 4.50
CA ALA A 48 10.80 7.22 5.77
C ALA A 48 9.97 6.28 6.62
N GLU A 49 8.76 6.71 6.94
CA GLU A 49 7.73 6.02 7.70
C GLU A 49 6.37 6.72 7.48
N ALA A 50 5.38 6.37 8.30
CA ALA A 50 4.03 6.96 8.33
C ALA A 50 3.29 6.89 6.98
N PRO A 51 3.07 5.67 6.44
CA PRO A 51 2.35 5.53 5.18
C PRO A 51 0.93 6.05 5.32
N HIS A 52 0.49 6.83 4.34
CA HIS A 52 -0.91 7.26 4.22
C HIS A 52 -1.40 7.05 2.79
N ILE A 53 -2.32 6.10 2.61
CA ILE A 53 -2.75 5.68 1.28
C ILE A 53 -4.14 6.23 0.95
N ARG A 54 -4.30 6.78 -0.24
CA ARG A 54 -5.60 7.16 -0.81
C ARG A 54 -5.66 6.82 -2.30
N LYS A 55 -6.87 6.63 -2.83
CA LYS A 55 -7.10 6.42 -4.27
C LYS A 55 -7.89 7.59 -4.84
N VAL A 56 -7.49 8.08 -6.01
CA VAL A 56 -8.20 9.11 -6.78
C VAL A 56 -8.35 8.62 -8.21
N GLY A 57 -9.59 8.36 -8.63
CA GLY A 57 -9.86 7.66 -9.89
C GLY A 57 -9.22 6.27 -9.87
N ASP A 58 -8.36 5.98 -10.85
CA ASP A 58 -7.64 4.71 -10.97
C ASP A 58 -6.25 4.72 -10.33
N THR A 59 -5.81 5.85 -9.79
CA THR A 59 -4.45 6.02 -9.25
C THR A 59 -4.43 5.94 -7.74
N CYS A 60 -3.52 5.11 -7.22
CA CYS A 60 -3.21 5.04 -5.80
C CYS A 60 -2.10 6.04 -5.46
N TYR A 61 -2.20 6.67 -4.29
CA TYR A 61 -1.23 7.63 -3.78
C TYR A 61 -0.77 7.26 -2.37
N GLU A 62 0.55 7.17 -2.18
CA GLU A 62 1.18 7.31 -0.86
C GLU A 62 1.41 8.79 -0.63
N ARG A 63 0.62 9.41 0.26
CA ARG A 63 0.50 10.86 0.41
C ARG A 63 0.27 11.53 -0.96
N ASP A 64 1.30 12.12 -1.54
CA ASP A 64 1.24 12.84 -2.81
C ASP A 64 2.04 12.14 -3.93
N PHE A 65 2.64 10.97 -3.65
CA PHE A 65 3.40 10.17 -4.62
C PHE A 65 2.52 9.08 -5.21
N ALA A 66 2.51 8.98 -6.53
CA ALA A 66 1.83 7.89 -7.21
C ALA A 66 2.49 6.56 -6.82
N CYS A 67 1.65 5.60 -6.44
CA CYS A 67 2.02 4.21 -6.27
C CYS A 67 1.38 3.44 -7.43
N PRO A 68 2.17 2.83 -8.33
CA PRO A 68 1.61 2.01 -9.38
C PRO A 68 0.71 0.93 -8.77
N ARG A 69 -0.43 0.71 -9.45
CA ARG A 69 -1.47 -0.24 -9.05
C ARG A 69 -0.85 -1.61 -8.77
N TYR A 70 -1.34 -2.27 -7.73
CA TYR A 70 -0.89 -3.60 -7.34
C TYR A 70 -1.06 -4.58 -8.48
N VAL A 71 0.06 -5.08 -8.99
CA VAL A 71 0.14 -6.32 -9.75
C VAL A 71 0.17 -7.43 -8.71
N ASP A 72 -0.94 -8.16 -8.59
CA ASP A 72 -1.04 -9.50 -7.99
C ASP A 72 -0.50 -9.68 -6.56
N ALA A 73 -1.20 -9.10 -5.57
CA ALA A 73 -1.16 -9.54 -4.17
C ALA A 73 -2.50 -10.16 -3.76
#